data_AF-A0A1A8IPC7-F1
#
_entry.id   AF-A0A1A8IPC7-F1
#
_cell.length_a   1.000
_cell.length_b   1.000
_cell.length_c   1.000
_cell.angle_alpha   90.00
_cell.angle_beta   90.00
_cell.angle_gamma   90.00
#
_symmetry.space_group_name_H-M   'P 1'
#
loop_
_entity.id
_entity.type
_entity.pdbx_description
1 polymer ?
#
loop_
_entity_poly.entity_id
_entity_poly.type
_entity_poly.pdbx_seq_one_letter_code
_entity_poly.pdbx_strand_id
1 'polypeptide(L)'
;MGDQPLRVLACGDVEGRLNALFSRVQAIQKKMGQFDMLLCVGEFFGVTPEAEAEWQLYKTGAKKAPVHTYILGAASQETVRNFSTSDGCELAENITYLGRRGVFTGASGLQIAYVSGREALQEPAPAHFFTSKDLSALVTSLTSNSKFRGVDILLTSQWPRGVWQYASTPEVNTKSCGSSSISSLADKLKPRYHFAALEGAHYERLPYRNHVVLQENAQHVSRFIALATVNNPAKKKYLYAFNIVPMKNLDPAELVKQPQDVTENPYRHAAQDKTHAQKTAFSTAEEEPAHQFFFDLSRNQGGASRGRGRKRLSDGDGRSRDQQHGGDRHHEHKQPRRHPQPTGPCWFCLASPQVEKHLVVSIGTHVRSHR
;
A
#
# COMPACT_ATOMS: atom_id res chain seq x y z
N MET A 1 20.05 16.59 23.56
CA MET A 1 20.02 17.09 22.16
C MET A 1 18.83 16.56 21.35
N GLY A 2 17.90 15.78 21.92
CA GLY A 2 16.72 15.29 21.19
C GLY A 2 15.49 16.08 21.61
N ASP A 3 14.97 16.93 20.72
CA ASP A 3 13.63 17.54 20.74
C ASP A 3 13.45 18.56 19.60
N GLN A 4 14.53 19.01 18.96
CA GLN A 4 14.40 19.92 17.83
C GLN A 4 13.83 19.21 16.61
N PRO A 5 12.78 19.77 15.97
CA PRO A 5 12.23 19.22 14.75
C PRO A 5 13.22 19.38 13.60
N LEU A 6 13.35 18.33 12.79
CA LEU A 6 14.11 18.36 11.56
C LEU A 6 13.32 19.13 10.51
N ARG A 7 14.03 19.94 9.73
CA ARG A 7 13.50 20.76 8.65
C ARG A 7 13.84 20.08 7.33
N VAL A 8 12.82 19.56 6.66
CA VAL A 8 12.97 18.71 5.48
C VAL A 8 12.32 19.39 4.28
N LEU A 9 13.00 19.32 3.13
CA LEU A 9 12.41 19.62 1.83
C LEU A 9 12.14 18.31 1.09
N ALA A 10 11.00 18.21 0.42
CA ALA A 10 10.71 17.14 -0.53
C ALA A 10 10.48 17.75 -1.91
N CYS A 11 11.03 17.13 -2.95
CA CYS A 11 10.94 17.56 -4.35
C CYS A 11 10.43 16.43 -5.24
N GLY A 12 9.56 16.77 -6.20
CA GLY A 12 9.13 15.85 -7.26
C GLY A 12 10.18 15.66 -8.34
N ASP A 13 9.74 15.52 -9.59
CA ASP A 13 10.62 15.25 -10.73
C ASP A 13 11.53 16.44 -11.04
N VAL A 14 12.84 16.25 -10.95
CA VAL A 14 13.83 17.28 -11.25
C VAL A 14 14.14 17.30 -12.75
N GLU A 15 14.25 16.13 -13.37
CA GLU A 15 14.58 15.89 -14.78
C GLU A 15 15.78 16.72 -15.25
N GLY A 16 16.82 16.80 -14.41
CA GLY A 16 18.07 17.49 -14.73
C GLY A 16 18.07 19.01 -14.56
N ARG A 17 16.96 19.64 -14.12
CA ARG A 17 16.90 21.09 -13.85
C ARG A 17 17.50 21.45 -12.47
N LEU A 18 18.76 21.08 -12.23
CA LEU A 18 19.40 21.17 -10.91
C LEU A 18 19.58 22.62 -10.44
N ASN A 19 19.85 23.56 -11.34
CA ASN A 19 20.15 24.96 -11.09
C ASN A 19 18.88 25.65 -10.66
N ALA A 20 17.76 25.34 -11.32
CA ALA A 20 16.44 25.81 -10.94
C ALA A 20 16.07 25.30 -9.54
N LEU A 21 16.26 24.00 -9.28
CA LEU A 21 15.99 23.40 -7.98
C LEU A 21 16.84 24.05 -6.88
N PHE A 22 18.17 24.03 -7.02
CA PHE A 22 19.07 24.49 -5.97
C PHE A 22 19.05 26.00 -5.78
N SER A 23 18.83 26.80 -6.83
CA SER A 23 18.59 28.25 -6.68
C SER A 23 17.32 28.50 -5.87
N ARG A 24 16.26 27.71 -6.11
CA ARG A 24 15.03 27.80 -5.32
C ARG A 24 15.24 27.39 -3.86
N VAL A 25 16.00 26.31 -3.62
CA VAL A 25 16.35 25.85 -2.26
C VAL A 25 17.13 26.92 -1.51
N GLN A 26 18.16 27.52 -2.13
CA GLN A 26 18.92 28.62 -1.53
C GLN A 26 18.02 29.83 -1.21
N ALA A 27 17.11 30.18 -2.12
CA ALA A 27 16.16 31.28 -1.89
C ALA A 27 15.23 30.99 -0.71
N ILE A 28 14.81 29.74 -0.52
CA ILE A 28 13.99 29.32 0.64
C ILE A 28 14.83 29.34 1.91
N GLN A 29 16.06 28.82 1.89
CA GLN A 29 16.96 28.84 3.05
C GLN A 29 17.27 30.26 3.52
N LYS A 30 17.45 31.21 2.59
CA LYS A 30 17.62 32.64 2.92
C LYS A 30 16.42 33.24 3.65
N LYS A 31 15.20 32.78 3.33
CA LYS A 31 13.95 33.32 3.92
C LYS A 31 13.54 32.62 5.21
N MET A 32 13.67 31.30 5.23
CA MET A 32 13.12 30.47 6.29
C MET A 32 14.21 29.93 7.23
N GLY A 33 15.49 30.06 6.89
CA GLY A 33 16.62 29.44 7.59
C GLY A 33 17.03 28.09 6.98
N GLN A 34 18.10 27.50 7.52
CA GLN A 34 18.67 26.25 6.98
C GLN A 34 17.72 25.06 7.13
N PHE A 35 17.87 24.11 6.20
CA PHE A 35 17.15 22.84 6.17
C PHE A 35 18.17 21.72 6.33
N ASP A 36 17.78 20.64 7.00
CA ASP A 36 18.66 19.51 7.30
C ASP A 36 18.88 18.62 6.08
N MET A 37 17.86 18.46 5.23
CA MET A 37 17.93 17.61 4.04
C MET A 37 16.90 17.97 2.97
N LEU A 38 17.20 17.55 1.74
CA LEU A 38 16.31 17.55 0.58
C LEU A 38 16.08 16.12 0.10
N LEU A 39 14.83 15.73 -0.11
CA LEU A 39 14.40 14.42 -0.57
C LEU A 39 13.81 14.55 -1.98
N CYS A 40 14.51 14.09 -3.02
CA CYS A 40 14.02 14.07 -4.39
C CYS A 40 13.39 12.70 -4.68
N VAL A 41 12.06 12.68 -4.84
CA VAL A 41 11.28 11.44 -4.95
C VAL A 41 10.87 11.09 -6.39
N GLY A 42 11.20 11.94 -7.37
CA GLY A 42 10.93 11.71 -8.79
C GLY A 42 12.18 11.39 -9.59
N GLU A 43 12.06 11.53 -10.90
CA GLU A 43 13.19 11.41 -11.82
C GLU A 43 14.16 12.59 -11.59
N PHE A 44 15.40 12.28 -11.19
CA PHE A 44 16.38 13.30 -10.83
C PHE A 44 17.17 13.78 -12.05
N PHE A 45 17.55 12.85 -12.92
CA PHE A 45 18.39 13.13 -14.08
C PHE A 45 17.57 13.46 -15.32
N GLY A 46 18.11 14.32 -16.18
CA GLY A 46 17.52 14.63 -17.49
C GLY A 46 18.27 13.93 -18.62
N VAL A 47 17.60 13.74 -19.76
CA VAL A 47 18.17 13.10 -20.95
C VAL A 47 18.71 14.10 -21.98
N THR A 48 18.40 15.38 -21.80
CA THR A 48 18.82 16.47 -22.69
C THR A 48 20.31 16.79 -22.52
N PRO A 49 21.01 17.23 -23.59
CA PRO A 49 22.41 17.66 -23.50
C PRO A 49 22.66 18.72 -22.42
N GLU A 50 21.72 19.64 -22.22
CA GLU A 50 21.81 20.71 -21.22
C GLU A 50 21.81 20.14 -19.79
N ALA A 51 20.92 19.19 -19.52
CA ALA A 51 20.85 18.49 -18.24
C ALA A 51 22.12 17.68 -17.94
N GLU A 52 22.70 17.02 -18.95
CA GLU A 52 23.96 16.29 -18.80
C GLU A 52 25.10 17.27 -18.51
N ALA A 53 25.23 18.34 -19.30
CA ALA A 53 26.25 19.37 -19.09
C ALA A 53 26.15 19.99 -17.69
N GLU A 54 24.93 20.21 -17.21
CA GLU A 54 24.69 20.70 -15.88
C GLU A 54 25.12 19.71 -14.80
N TRP A 55 24.78 18.43 -14.95
CA TRP A 55 25.18 17.37 -14.04
C TRP A 55 26.71 17.22 -13.94
N GLN A 56 27.44 17.38 -15.05
CA GLN A 56 28.89 17.35 -15.07
C GLN A 56 29.54 18.41 -14.16
N LEU A 57 28.89 19.57 -13.95
CA LEU A 57 29.39 20.60 -13.02
C LEU A 57 29.36 20.12 -11.56
N TYR A 58 28.38 19.29 -11.19
CA TYR A 58 28.31 18.72 -9.84
C TYR A 58 29.27 17.54 -9.69
N LYS A 59 29.37 16.67 -10.71
CA LYS A 59 30.34 15.56 -10.73
C LYS A 59 31.79 16.01 -10.58
N THR A 60 32.16 17.12 -11.23
CA THR A 60 33.52 17.69 -11.17
C THR A 60 33.76 18.53 -9.91
N GLY A 61 32.74 18.77 -9.09
CA GLY A 61 32.83 19.62 -7.89
C GLY A 61 32.84 21.13 -8.17
N ALA A 62 32.65 21.55 -9.43
CA ALA A 62 32.52 22.96 -9.80
C ALA A 62 31.26 23.61 -9.20
N LYS A 63 30.21 22.80 -8.96
CA LYS A 63 29.01 23.17 -8.19
C LYS A 63 28.77 22.17 -7.09
N LYS A 64 28.13 22.63 -6.01
CA LYS A 64 27.78 21.83 -4.83
C LYS A 64 26.31 22.01 -4.49
N ALA A 65 25.66 20.94 -4.06
CA ALA A 65 24.29 21.06 -3.55
C ALA A 65 24.27 21.89 -2.25
N PRO A 66 23.33 22.84 -2.10
CA PRO A 66 23.26 23.76 -0.96
C PRO A 66 22.76 23.10 0.33
N VAL A 67 22.26 21.87 0.23
CA VAL A 67 21.78 21.03 1.33
C VAL A 67 22.02 19.58 0.94
N HIS A 68 22.23 18.73 1.94
CA HIS A 68 22.40 17.30 1.69
C HIS A 68 21.13 16.73 1.03
N THR A 69 21.30 16.19 -0.18
CA THR A 69 20.22 15.84 -1.10
C THR A 69 20.20 14.34 -1.31
N TYR A 70 19.13 13.70 -0.86
CA TYR A 70 18.87 12.28 -1.08
C TYR A 70 17.97 12.11 -2.30
N ILE A 71 18.36 11.22 -3.21
CA ILE A 71 17.61 10.95 -4.43
C ILE A 71 17.20 9.47 -4.49
N LEU A 72 16.03 9.23 -5.07
CA LEU A 72 15.64 7.89 -5.55
C LEU A 72 16.36 7.53 -6.85
N GLY A 73 16.30 6.26 -7.21
CA GLY A 73 16.90 5.71 -8.43
C GLY A 73 16.13 6.05 -9.69
N ALA A 74 16.69 5.64 -10.83
CA ALA A 74 16.13 5.84 -12.16
C ALA A 74 14.66 5.38 -12.25
N ALA A 75 13.83 6.16 -12.94
CA ALA A 75 12.46 5.81 -13.29
C ALA A 75 12.29 5.45 -14.76
N SER A 76 13.32 5.66 -15.59
CA SER A 76 13.35 5.30 -17.01
C SER A 76 14.67 4.63 -17.39
N GLN A 77 14.70 3.95 -18.53
CA GLN A 77 15.89 3.24 -19.01
C GLN A 77 17.06 4.19 -19.34
N GLU A 78 16.74 5.39 -19.81
CA GLU A 78 17.71 6.40 -20.24
C GLU A 78 18.52 6.96 -19.07
N THR A 79 17.91 7.04 -17.88
CA THR A 79 18.55 7.61 -16.68
C THR A 79 19.32 6.58 -15.87
N VAL A 80 19.13 5.27 -16.12
CA VAL A 80 19.88 4.18 -15.47
C VAL A 80 21.39 4.38 -15.54
N ARG A 81 21.91 4.90 -16.66
CA ARG A 81 23.35 5.13 -16.89
C ARG A 81 24.01 6.03 -15.84
N ASN A 82 23.23 6.82 -15.10
CA ASN A 82 23.73 7.72 -14.07
C ASN A 82 23.97 7.02 -12.73
N PHE A 83 23.57 5.76 -12.61
CA PHE A 83 23.68 4.96 -11.39
C PHE A 83 24.63 3.79 -11.66
N SER A 84 25.73 3.72 -10.91
CA SER A 84 26.74 2.67 -11.05
C SER A 84 26.40 1.38 -10.31
N THR A 85 25.54 1.46 -9.29
CA THR A 85 25.17 0.34 -8.42
C THR A 85 23.68 0.39 -8.12
N SER A 86 23.10 -0.76 -7.78
CA SER A 86 21.75 -0.86 -7.21
C SER A 86 21.69 -0.40 -5.75
N ASP A 87 22.83 -0.45 -5.06
CA ASP A 87 22.97 -0.04 -3.67
C ASP A 87 23.16 1.48 -3.58
N GLY A 88 22.81 2.06 -2.43
CA GLY A 88 22.97 3.49 -2.24
C GLY A 88 24.44 3.92 -2.30
N CYS A 89 24.71 5.08 -2.91
CA CYS A 89 26.05 5.65 -3.01
C CYS A 89 26.01 7.19 -3.09
N GLU A 90 27.12 7.82 -2.72
CA GLU A 90 27.32 9.24 -3.00
C GLU A 90 27.68 9.41 -4.49
N LEU A 91 26.92 10.26 -5.19
CA LEU A 91 27.10 10.49 -6.63
C LEU A 91 27.91 11.77 -6.91
N ALA A 92 27.78 12.76 -6.04
CA ALA A 92 28.52 14.00 -6.01
C ALA A 92 28.45 14.58 -4.59
N GLU A 93 29.27 15.58 -4.27
CA GLU A 93 29.27 16.20 -2.94
C GLU A 93 27.86 16.69 -2.56
N ASN A 94 27.36 16.20 -1.42
CA ASN A 94 26.00 16.45 -0.90
C ASN A 94 24.85 15.90 -1.77
N ILE A 95 25.11 14.97 -2.70
CA ILE A 95 24.08 14.29 -3.50
C ILE A 95 24.25 12.79 -3.37
N THR A 96 23.32 12.16 -2.67
CA THR A 96 23.36 10.73 -2.33
C THR A 96 22.17 10.00 -2.92
N TYR A 97 22.46 8.96 -3.70
CA TYR A 97 21.46 7.99 -4.14
C TYR A 97 21.19 7.00 -3.02
N LEU A 98 19.92 6.81 -2.67
CA LEU A 98 19.52 5.93 -1.57
C LEU A 98 19.62 4.44 -1.90
N GLY A 99 19.56 4.06 -3.17
CA GLY A 99 19.49 2.66 -3.59
C GLY A 99 18.14 2.26 -4.16
N ARG A 100 18.03 1.02 -4.62
CA ARG A 100 16.78 0.48 -5.21
C ARG A 100 15.65 0.43 -4.18
N ARG A 101 15.94 -0.05 -2.97
CA ARG A 101 15.00 -0.14 -1.86
C ARG A 101 15.76 -0.17 -0.55
N GLY A 102 15.16 0.31 0.54
CA GLY A 102 15.78 0.19 1.86
C GLY A 102 15.19 1.10 2.91
N VAL A 103 15.95 1.24 3.99
CA VAL A 103 15.62 2.11 5.13
C VAL A 103 16.83 2.96 5.45
N PHE A 104 16.68 4.27 5.31
CA PHE A 104 17.66 5.24 5.77
C PHE A 104 17.32 5.64 7.20
N THR A 105 18.31 5.56 8.10
CA THR A 105 18.17 6.00 9.49
C THR A 105 19.16 7.13 9.76
N GLY A 106 18.64 8.34 9.95
CA GLY A 106 19.46 9.52 10.24
C GLY A 106 20.00 9.50 11.67
N ALA A 107 20.99 10.35 11.98
CA ALA A 107 21.56 10.46 13.34
C ALA A 107 20.54 10.90 14.41
N SER A 108 19.54 11.70 14.01
CA SER A 108 18.38 12.07 14.84
C SER A 108 17.44 10.88 15.11
N GLY A 109 17.64 9.76 14.39
CA GLY A 109 16.81 8.57 14.24
C GLY A 109 15.47 8.78 13.55
N LEU A 110 15.42 9.77 12.66
CA LEU A 110 14.44 9.78 11.58
C LEU A 110 14.57 8.50 10.74
N GLN A 111 13.47 7.79 10.52
CA GLN A 111 13.43 6.59 9.68
C GLN A 111 12.70 6.85 8.36
N ILE A 112 13.44 6.71 7.25
CA ILE A 112 12.92 6.90 5.90
C ILE A 112 12.97 5.56 5.17
N ALA A 113 11.81 4.97 4.89
CA ALA A 113 11.70 3.84 3.98
C ALA A 113 11.63 4.36 2.54
N TYR A 114 12.24 3.66 1.59
CA TYR A 114 12.24 4.09 0.19
C TYR A 114 12.18 2.92 -0.79
N VAL A 115 11.56 3.17 -1.94
CA VAL A 115 11.53 2.30 -3.12
C VAL A 115 11.66 3.16 -4.37
N SER A 116 12.68 2.86 -5.16
CA SER A 116 13.04 3.59 -6.37
C SER A 116 12.38 3.01 -7.62
N GLY A 117 12.04 3.86 -8.57
CA GLY A 117 11.60 3.47 -9.90
C GLY A 117 10.12 3.03 -9.97
N ARG A 118 9.82 2.17 -10.95
CA ARG A 118 8.46 1.70 -11.25
C ARG A 118 8.28 0.22 -10.94
N GLU A 119 7.04 -0.25 -10.86
CA GLU A 119 6.79 -1.69 -10.71
C GLU A 119 7.12 -2.47 -11.98
N ALA A 120 7.90 -3.55 -11.86
CA ALA A 120 8.19 -4.46 -12.96
C ALA A 120 6.95 -5.27 -13.36
N LEU A 121 6.68 -5.36 -14.67
CA LEU A 121 5.62 -6.23 -15.19
C LEU A 121 6.11 -7.67 -15.45
N GLN A 122 7.42 -7.86 -15.65
CA GLN A 122 8.05 -9.14 -15.99
C GLN A 122 9.44 -9.24 -15.35
N GLU A 123 9.89 -10.46 -15.07
CA GLU A 123 11.27 -10.75 -14.62
C GLU A 123 12.11 -11.31 -15.79
N PRO A 124 13.41 -10.99 -15.90
CA PRO A 124 14.21 -10.17 -14.98
C PRO A 124 13.91 -8.67 -15.09
N ALA A 125 13.75 -8.01 -13.95
CA ALA A 125 13.42 -6.59 -13.91
C ALA A 125 14.66 -5.71 -14.19
N PRO A 126 14.59 -4.78 -15.15
CA PRO A 126 15.64 -3.77 -15.35
C PRO A 126 15.90 -2.91 -14.10
N ALA A 127 17.04 -2.22 -14.07
CA ALA A 127 17.50 -1.48 -12.90
C ALA A 127 16.58 -0.31 -12.46
N HIS A 128 15.74 0.22 -13.37
CA HIS A 128 14.76 1.27 -13.09
C HIS A 128 13.39 0.74 -12.61
N PHE A 129 13.29 -0.57 -12.37
CA PHE A 129 12.10 -1.20 -11.79
C PHE A 129 12.39 -1.83 -10.42
N PHE A 130 11.37 -1.86 -9.58
CA PHE A 130 11.30 -2.67 -8.37
C PHE A 130 10.40 -3.89 -8.59
N THR A 131 10.63 -4.92 -7.79
CA THR A 131 9.90 -6.20 -7.85
C THR A 131 9.10 -6.46 -6.56
N SER A 132 8.21 -7.43 -6.61
CA SER A 132 7.51 -7.96 -5.43
C SER A 132 8.48 -8.42 -4.32
N LYS A 133 9.63 -9.00 -4.70
CA LYS A 133 10.69 -9.44 -3.76
C LYS A 133 11.37 -8.26 -3.05
N ASP A 134 11.55 -7.15 -3.77
CA ASP A 134 12.10 -5.92 -3.20
C ASP A 134 11.15 -5.34 -2.14
N LEU A 135 9.83 -5.42 -2.37
CA LEU A 135 8.85 -4.94 -1.41
C LEU A 135 8.69 -5.88 -0.22
N SER A 136 8.64 -7.20 -0.46
CA SER A 136 8.50 -8.18 0.61
C SER A 136 9.65 -8.10 1.60
N ALA A 137 10.90 -8.08 1.12
CA ALA A 137 12.04 -8.00 2.03
C ALA A 137 12.21 -6.61 2.70
N LEU A 138 11.65 -5.53 2.13
CA LEU A 138 11.59 -4.23 2.83
C LEU A 138 10.58 -4.26 3.97
N VAL A 139 9.41 -4.86 3.73
CA VAL A 139 8.41 -5.03 4.79
C VAL A 139 8.96 -5.93 5.88
N THR A 140 9.46 -7.11 5.54
CA THR A 140 9.95 -8.09 6.51
C THR A 140 11.09 -7.52 7.38
N SER A 141 11.99 -6.72 6.82
CA SER A 141 13.08 -6.11 7.60
C SER A 141 12.59 -5.11 8.65
N LEU A 142 11.44 -4.46 8.41
CA LEU A 142 10.85 -3.49 9.33
C LEU A 142 9.86 -4.14 10.32
N THR A 143 9.00 -5.03 9.82
CA THR A 143 7.90 -5.62 10.60
C THR A 143 8.30 -6.83 11.43
N SER A 144 9.49 -7.41 11.21
CA SER A 144 10.03 -8.47 12.08
C SER A 144 10.27 -8.00 13.51
N ASN A 145 10.41 -6.70 13.71
CA ASN A 145 10.44 -6.09 15.04
C ASN A 145 9.02 -6.01 15.62
N SER A 146 8.76 -6.72 16.72
CA SER A 146 7.46 -6.72 17.40
C SER A 146 7.02 -5.33 17.93
N LYS A 147 7.94 -4.37 18.02
CA LYS A 147 7.66 -2.98 18.39
C LYS A 147 7.47 -2.06 17.18
N PHE A 148 7.42 -2.61 15.96
CA PHE A 148 7.20 -1.81 14.76
C PHE A 148 5.82 -1.14 14.80
N ARG A 149 5.82 0.19 14.78
CA ARG A 149 4.59 1.00 14.77
C ARG A 149 4.31 1.60 13.39
N GLY A 150 5.37 1.88 12.63
CA GLY A 150 5.34 2.54 11.34
C GLY A 150 6.68 3.21 11.06
N VAL A 151 6.77 3.97 9.98
CA VAL A 151 7.96 4.77 9.61
C VAL A 151 7.65 6.26 9.59
N ASP A 152 8.68 7.11 9.76
CA ASP A 152 8.48 8.56 9.68
C ASP A 152 8.11 9.00 8.26
N ILE A 153 8.86 8.53 7.27
CA ILE A 153 8.69 8.92 5.87
C ILE A 153 8.78 7.68 4.98
N LEU A 154 7.88 7.58 4.01
CA LEU A 154 7.96 6.66 2.88
C LEU A 154 8.19 7.46 1.59
N LEU A 155 9.23 7.12 0.84
CA LEU A 155 9.53 7.70 -0.47
C LEU A 155 9.29 6.65 -1.55
N THR A 156 8.44 6.96 -2.52
CA THR A 156 8.24 6.10 -3.69
C THR A 156 8.21 6.95 -4.95
N SER A 157 8.86 6.53 -6.03
CA SER A 157 8.72 7.30 -7.28
C SER A 157 7.30 7.19 -7.83
N GLN A 158 6.75 5.98 -7.87
CA GLN A 158 5.38 5.72 -8.32
C GLN A 158 4.35 6.00 -7.22
N TRP A 159 3.14 6.43 -7.62
CA TRP A 159 2.03 6.64 -6.68
C TRP A 159 1.46 5.31 -6.16
N PRO A 160 0.87 5.30 -4.96
CA PRO A 160 -0.05 4.23 -4.54
C PRO A 160 -1.38 4.31 -5.32
N ARG A 161 -1.83 3.17 -5.83
CA ARG A 161 -3.15 3.04 -6.47
C ARG A 161 -4.28 3.32 -5.48
N GLY A 162 -5.25 4.13 -5.89
CA GLY A 162 -6.45 4.37 -5.09
C GLY A 162 -6.25 5.36 -3.93
N VAL A 163 -5.11 6.06 -3.87
CA VAL A 163 -4.81 7.03 -2.80
C VAL A 163 -5.87 8.11 -2.61
N TRP A 164 -6.62 8.41 -3.66
CA TRP A 164 -7.72 9.38 -3.66
C TRP A 164 -9.02 8.89 -3.01
N GLN A 165 -9.13 7.60 -2.64
CA GLN A 165 -10.31 7.09 -1.97
C GLN A 165 -10.56 7.85 -0.66
N TYR A 166 -11.84 8.15 -0.38
CA TYR A 166 -12.30 8.97 0.75
C TYR A 166 -11.80 10.43 0.76
N ALA A 167 -11.19 10.90 -0.33
CA ALA A 167 -10.67 12.25 -0.46
C ALA A 167 -11.04 12.86 -1.83
N SER A 168 -10.54 14.07 -2.11
CA SER A 168 -10.71 14.72 -3.40
C SER A 168 -10.04 13.94 -4.53
N THR A 169 -10.63 13.91 -5.72
CA THR A 169 -10.02 13.25 -6.88
C THR A 169 -8.86 14.08 -7.44
N PRO A 170 -7.68 13.50 -7.69
CA PRO A 170 -6.55 14.21 -8.28
C PRO A 170 -6.78 14.51 -9.77
N GLU A 171 -6.05 15.50 -10.29
CA GLU A 171 -6.02 15.86 -11.73
C GLU A 171 -5.19 14.89 -12.59
N VAL A 172 -5.14 13.61 -12.22
CA VAL A 172 -4.42 12.57 -12.96
C VAL A 172 -5.40 11.49 -13.40
N ASN A 173 -5.01 10.70 -14.40
CA ASN A 173 -5.85 9.59 -14.85
C ASN A 173 -5.85 8.46 -13.80
N THR A 174 -6.86 8.47 -12.92
CA THR A 174 -7.05 7.49 -11.84
C THR A 174 -7.20 6.04 -12.33
N LYS A 175 -7.47 5.80 -13.61
CA LYS A 175 -7.58 4.44 -14.17
C LYS A 175 -6.21 3.81 -14.42
N SER A 176 -5.20 4.60 -14.76
CA SER A 176 -3.85 4.15 -15.10
C SER A 176 -2.80 4.53 -14.05
N CYS A 177 -3.10 5.50 -13.20
CA CYS A 177 -2.19 6.01 -12.18
C CYS A 177 -2.05 5.05 -10.99
N GLY A 178 -0.82 4.95 -10.52
CA GLY A 178 -0.43 4.28 -9.28
C GLY A 178 -0.36 2.76 -9.35
N SER A 179 0.37 2.19 -8.39
CA SER A 179 0.61 0.75 -8.23
C SER A 179 -0.12 0.20 -7.01
N SER A 180 -0.77 -0.96 -7.17
CA SER A 180 -1.40 -1.69 -6.07
C SER A 180 -0.38 -2.22 -5.06
N SER A 181 0.81 -2.57 -5.53
CA SER A 181 1.92 -2.98 -4.67
C SER A 181 2.40 -1.83 -3.79
N ILE A 182 2.45 -0.59 -4.30
CA ILE A 182 2.76 0.58 -3.48
C ILE A 182 1.65 0.90 -2.48
N SER A 183 0.37 0.68 -2.82
CA SER A 183 -0.74 0.78 -1.86
C SER A 183 -0.60 -0.21 -0.71
N SER A 184 -0.31 -1.47 -1.02
CA SER A 184 -0.05 -2.52 -0.04
C SER A 184 1.18 -2.20 0.83
N LEU A 185 2.23 -1.63 0.23
CA LEU A 185 3.41 -1.18 0.96
C LEU A 185 3.07 -0.07 1.96
N ALA A 186 2.31 0.95 1.54
CA ALA A 186 1.92 2.05 2.40
C ALA A 186 1.02 1.59 3.56
N ASP A 187 0.10 0.66 3.30
CA ASP A 187 -0.77 0.06 4.32
C ASP A 187 0.02 -0.74 5.37
N LYS A 188 1.01 -1.53 4.93
CA LYS A 188 1.87 -2.32 5.82
C LYS A 188 2.85 -1.47 6.61
N LEU A 189 3.46 -0.46 6.00
CA LEU A 189 4.50 0.37 6.62
C LEU A 189 3.96 1.55 7.43
N LYS A 190 2.70 1.94 7.24
CA LYS A 190 2.02 3.00 7.99
C LYS A 190 2.90 4.26 8.13
N PRO A 191 3.29 4.92 7.04
CA PRO A 191 4.20 6.07 7.12
C PRO A 191 3.51 7.30 7.69
N ARG A 192 4.19 8.18 8.44
CA ARG A 192 3.60 9.49 8.80
C ARG A 192 3.47 10.42 7.60
N TYR A 193 4.47 10.39 6.71
CA TYR A 193 4.46 11.09 5.43
C TYR A 193 4.80 10.13 4.30
N HIS A 194 4.06 10.18 3.21
CA HIS A 194 4.35 9.45 1.98
C HIS A 194 4.47 10.44 0.82
N PHE A 195 5.67 10.53 0.25
CA PHE A 195 5.94 11.38 -0.90
C PHE A 195 6.08 10.54 -2.18
N ALA A 196 5.45 11.02 -3.26
CA ALA A 196 5.55 10.41 -4.59
C ALA A 196 5.60 11.43 -5.74
N ALA A 197 5.96 10.98 -6.95
CA ALA A 197 6.13 11.83 -8.14
C ALA A 197 5.77 11.07 -9.44
N LEU A 198 6.46 11.31 -10.56
CA LEU A 198 6.32 10.66 -11.88
C LEU A 198 5.02 10.93 -12.66
N GLU A 199 3.97 11.46 -12.04
CA GLU A 199 2.70 11.79 -12.71
C GLU A 199 2.65 13.24 -13.21
N GLY A 200 3.72 14.02 -13.02
CA GLY A 200 3.79 15.43 -13.45
C GLY A 200 2.76 16.34 -12.75
N ALA A 201 2.16 15.88 -11.66
CA ALA A 201 1.06 16.53 -10.98
C ALA A 201 1.34 16.72 -9.49
N HIS A 202 0.73 17.75 -8.91
CA HIS A 202 0.70 17.95 -7.47
C HIS A 202 -0.63 17.45 -6.91
N TYR A 203 -0.60 16.67 -5.84
CA TYR A 203 -1.78 16.27 -5.10
C TYR A 203 -1.45 16.15 -3.62
N GLU A 204 -2.15 16.92 -2.80
CA GLU A 204 -2.02 16.90 -1.34
C GLU A 204 -3.32 16.35 -0.77
N ARG A 205 -3.26 15.12 -0.26
CA ARG A 205 -4.43 14.42 0.27
C ARG A 205 -4.69 14.87 1.72
N LEU A 206 -5.96 14.89 2.12
CA LEU A 206 -6.32 14.87 3.55
C LEU A 206 -5.60 13.70 4.26
N PRO A 207 -5.29 13.81 5.56
CA PRO A 207 -4.66 12.71 6.29
C PRO A 207 -5.60 11.49 6.39
N TYR A 208 -5.04 10.27 6.50
CA TYR A 208 -5.82 9.05 6.77
C TYR A 208 -5.34 8.30 8.01
N ARG A 209 -6.27 7.58 8.66
CA ARG A 209 -6.00 6.76 9.86
C ARG A 209 -5.30 5.45 9.50
N ASN A 210 -4.38 5.00 10.35
CA ASN A 210 -3.74 3.67 10.24
C ASN A 210 -4.36 2.61 11.17
N HIS A 211 -5.53 2.89 11.76
CA HIS A 211 -6.25 2.00 12.67
C HIS A 211 -7.76 2.00 12.40
N VAL A 212 -8.46 0.93 12.78
CA VAL A 212 -9.93 0.81 12.67
C VAL A 212 -10.56 1.42 13.91
N VAL A 213 -11.37 2.46 13.71
CA VAL A 213 -12.05 3.17 14.79
C VAL A 213 -12.93 2.18 15.58
N LEU A 214 -12.85 2.22 16.91
CA LEU A 214 -13.53 1.33 17.86
C LEU A 214 -13.13 -0.16 17.83
N GLN A 215 -12.27 -0.61 16.91
CA GLN A 215 -11.81 -2.02 16.85
C GLN A 215 -10.31 -2.17 17.17
N GLU A 216 -9.50 -1.19 16.80
CA GLU A 216 -8.05 -1.20 17.00
C GLU A 216 -7.62 0.00 17.85
N ASN A 217 -6.48 -0.17 18.53
CA ASN A 217 -5.84 0.94 19.24
C ASN A 217 -5.48 2.07 18.28
N ALA A 218 -5.69 3.31 18.75
CA ALA A 218 -5.36 4.51 17.99
C ALA A 218 -3.88 4.51 17.56
N GLN A 219 -3.65 4.82 16.29
CA GLN A 219 -2.34 4.91 15.67
C GLN A 219 -2.19 6.26 14.98
N HIS A 220 -0.95 6.67 14.71
CA HIS A 220 -0.67 7.88 13.96
C HIS A 220 -1.34 7.86 12.58
N VAL A 221 -1.53 9.05 12.03
CA VAL A 221 -2.08 9.25 10.68
C VAL A 221 -0.97 9.32 9.64
N SER A 222 -1.34 9.04 8.40
CA SER A 222 -0.49 9.21 7.22
C SER A 222 -0.93 10.41 6.40
N ARG A 223 0.04 11.17 5.89
CA ARG A 223 -0.17 12.27 4.93
C ARG A 223 0.48 11.90 3.60
N PHE A 224 -0.31 11.87 2.54
CA PHE A 224 0.19 11.63 1.19
C PHE A 224 0.33 12.93 0.43
N ILE A 225 1.51 13.18 -0.13
CA ILE A 225 1.81 14.35 -0.94
C ILE A 225 2.52 13.88 -2.21
N ALA A 226 1.90 14.10 -3.35
CA ALA A 226 2.54 13.97 -4.64
C ALA A 226 3.02 15.32 -5.16
N LEU A 227 4.23 15.34 -5.72
CA LEU A 227 4.91 16.55 -6.16
C LEU A 227 5.08 16.57 -7.67
N ALA A 228 4.82 17.73 -8.26
CA ALA A 228 4.96 17.93 -9.68
C ALA A 228 6.44 18.08 -10.09
N THR A 229 6.63 18.18 -11.40
CA THR A 229 7.90 18.43 -12.06
C THR A 229 8.44 19.85 -11.78
N VAL A 230 9.75 19.98 -11.54
CA VAL A 230 10.43 21.27 -11.31
C VAL A 230 10.18 22.21 -12.49
N ASN A 231 9.84 23.46 -12.20
CA ASN A 231 9.54 24.48 -13.23
C ASN A 231 8.49 24.06 -14.27
N ASN A 232 7.53 23.22 -13.89
CA ASN A 232 6.44 22.84 -14.78
C ASN A 232 5.65 24.07 -15.29
N PRO A 233 5.15 24.06 -16.55
CA PRO A 233 4.43 25.18 -17.15
C PRO A 233 3.17 25.59 -16.39
N ALA A 234 2.51 24.63 -15.75
CA ALA A 234 1.29 24.83 -14.97
C ALA A 234 1.54 25.42 -13.57
N LYS A 235 2.80 25.71 -13.21
CA LYS A 235 3.21 26.25 -11.89
C LYS A 235 2.68 25.44 -10.70
N LYS A 236 2.45 24.13 -10.90
CA LYS A 236 2.06 23.18 -9.85
C LYS A 236 3.19 23.08 -8.81
N LYS A 237 2.84 22.87 -7.54
CA LYS A 237 3.82 22.73 -6.46
C LYS A 237 4.71 21.50 -6.71
N TYR A 238 6.01 21.72 -6.80
CA TYR A 238 7.02 20.68 -6.99
C TYR A 238 7.95 20.52 -5.78
N LEU A 239 7.85 21.44 -4.81
CA LEU A 239 8.69 21.48 -3.62
C LEU A 239 7.81 21.69 -2.38
N TYR A 240 8.03 20.86 -1.37
CA TYR A 240 7.29 20.88 -0.11
C TYR A 240 8.26 21.03 1.06
N ALA A 241 8.01 22.01 1.93
CA ALA A 241 8.83 22.26 3.10
C ALA A 241 8.02 21.89 4.35
N PHE A 242 8.60 21.07 5.22
CA PHE A 242 7.93 20.66 6.46
C PHE A 242 8.93 20.37 7.58
N ASN A 243 8.38 20.33 8.79
CA ASN A 243 9.13 20.00 9.98
C ASN A 243 8.67 18.65 10.52
N ILE A 244 9.60 17.82 11.00
CA ILE A 244 9.30 16.51 11.56
C ILE A 244 10.17 16.20 12.77
N VAL A 245 9.52 15.82 13.86
CA VAL A 245 10.17 15.16 15.00
C VAL A 245 10.08 13.65 14.76
N PRO A 246 11.20 12.90 14.76
CA PRO A 246 11.18 11.45 14.58
C PRO A 246 10.24 10.73 15.54
N MET A 247 9.53 9.70 15.08
CA MET A 247 8.56 8.92 15.86
C MET A 247 9.13 8.35 17.14
N LYS A 248 10.41 8.00 17.15
CA LYS A 248 11.10 7.48 18.34
C LYS A 248 11.28 8.54 19.45
N ASN A 249 11.23 9.82 19.09
CA ASN A 249 11.42 10.95 20.00
C ASN A 249 10.09 11.66 20.32
N LEU A 250 8.97 11.27 19.70
CA LEU A 250 7.67 11.87 19.91
C LEU A 250 6.91 11.14 21.04
N ASP A 251 6.23 11.89 21.90
CA ASP A 251 5.34 11.32 22.92
C ASP A 251 4.26 10.43 22.25
N PRO A 252 4.08 9.16 22.67
CA PRO A 252 3.03 8.29 22.17
C PRO A 252 1.63 8.93 22.15
N ALA A 253 1.28 9.75 23.15
CA ALA A 253 -0.02 10.41 23.18
C ALA A 253 -0.17 11.49 22.11
N GLU A 254 0.92 12.19 21.78
CA GLU A 254 0.96 13.15 20.67
C GLU A 254 0.94 12.45 19.32
N LEU A 255 1.68 11.34 19.19
CA LEU A 255 1.80 10.57 17.95
C LEU A 255 0.44 10.07 17.43
N VAL A 256 -0.47 9.70 18.32
CA VAL A 256 -1.79 9.16 17.96
C VAL A 256 -2.88 10.22 17.79
N LYS A 257 -2.56 11.52 17.95
CA LYS A 257 -3.54 12.61 17.75
C LYS A 257 -4.06 12.60 16.31
N GLN A 258 -5.38 12.70 16.20
CA GLN A 258 -6.11 12.68 14.94
C GLN A 258 -6.51 14.10 14.54
N PRO A 259 -6.16 14.57 13.33
CA PRO A 259 -6.72 15.79 12.75
C PRO A 259 -8.25 15.71 12.61
N GLN A 260 -8.93 16.85 12.57
CA GLN A 260 -10.39 16.90 12.44
C GLN A 260 -10.89 16.40 11.08
N ASP A 261 -10.08 16.59 10.05
CA ASP A 261 -10.32 16.27 8.64
C ASP A 261 -9.78 14.89 8.23
N VAL A 262 -9.42 14.05 9.20
CA VAL A 262 -8.85 12.73 8.91
C VAL A 262 -9.89 11.78 8.34
N THR A 263 -9.51 11.07 7.28
CA THR A 263 -10.35 10.11 6.57
C THR A 263 -10.01 8.67 6.98
N GLU A 264 -10.81 7.71 6.51
CA GLU A 264 -10.42 6.30 6.53
C GLU A 264 -9.24 6.01 5.60
N ASN A 265 -8.56 4.89 5.86
CA ASN A 265 -7.41 4.42 5.08
C ASN A 265 -7.86 4.05 3.65
N PRO A 266 -7.29 4.68 2.59
CA PRO A 266 -7.67 4.44 1.20
C PRO A 266 -7.29 3.04 0.68
N TYR A 267 -6.55 2.22 1.44
CA TYR A 267 -6.02 0.94 0.96
C TYR A 267 -6.70 -0.29 1.59
N ARG A 268 -7.53 -0.12 2.61
CA ARG A 268 -8.13 -1.25 3.37
C ARG A 268 -9.01 -2.17 2.55
N HIS A 269 -9.81 -1.61 1.64
CA HIS A 269 -10.75 -2.40 0.84
C HIS A 269 -10.06 -3.18 -0.29
N ALA A 270 -8.90 -2.71 -0.76
CA ALA A 270 -8.11 -3.42 -1.76
C ALA A 270 -7.61 -4.79 -1.26
N ALA A 271 -7.53 -5.01 0.06
CA ALA A 271 -7.13 -6.28 0.65
C ALA A 271 -8.27 -7.30 0.81
N GLN A 272 -9.54 -6.86 0.77
CA GLN A 272 -10.71 -7.69 1.03
C GLN A 272 -11.38 -8.25 -0.24
N ASP A 273 -11.18 -7.62 -1.40
CA ASP A 273 -11.67 -8.08 -2.72
C ASP A 273 -10.88 -9.27 -3.29
N LYS A 274 -10.59 -10.29 -2.46
CA LYS A 274 -9.88 -11.52 -2.85
C LYS A 274 -10.71 -12.49 -3.68
N THR A 275 -11.96 -12.17 -4.02
CA THR A 275 -12.83 -13.08 -4.77
C THR A 275 -12.63 -13.01 -6.29
N HIS A 276 -11.95 -12.01 -6.87
CA HIS A 276 -11.76 -12.00 -8.34
C HIS A 276 -10.55 -11.22 -8.92
N ALA A 277 -9.66 -10.63 -8.12
CA ALA A 277 -8.51 -9.87 -8.67
C ALA A 277 -7.21 -10.72 -8.76
N GLN A 278 -6.61 -10.73 -9.96
CA GLN A 278 -5.33 -11.37 -10.25
C GLN A 278 -4.22 -10.99 -9.24
N LYS A 279 -3.42 -11.99 -8.86
CA LYS A 279 -2.23 -11.96 -7.98
C LYS A 279 -1.29 -10.76 -8.23
N THR A 280 -1.60 -9.57 -7.70
CA THR A 280 -0.79 -8.34 -7.90
C THR A 280 -0.39 -7.66 -6.59
N ALA A 281 -0.83 -8.16 -5.43
CA ALA A 281 -0.31 -7.74 -4.14
C ALA A 281 0.86 -8.65 -3.74
N PHE A 282 2.04 -8.08 -3.47
CA PHE A 282 3.18 -8.86 -2.99
C PHE A 282 2.86 -9.56 -1.65
N SER A 283 3.08 -10.87 -1.61
CA SER A 283 2.94 -11.68 -0.39
C SER A 283 4.24 -11.64 0.42
N THR A 284 4.10 -11.57 1.75
CA THR A 284 5.20 -11.74 2.71
C THR A 284 5.16 -13.11 3.39
N ALA A 285 4.20 -13.98 3.04
CA ALA A 285 4.17 -15.36 3.49
C ALA A 285 5.04 -16.20 2.56
N GLU A 286 5.95 -16.99 3.13
CA GLU A 286 6.64 -18.08 2.43
C GLU A 286 5.56 -19.01 1.82
N GLU A 287 5.66 -19.29 0.53
CA GLU A 287 4.86 -20.35 -0.09
C GLU A 287 5.34 -21.68 0.49
N GLU A 288 4.82 -22.07 1.65
CA GLU A 288 4.72 -23.47 2.03
C GLU A 288 4.00 -24.17 0.87
N PRO A 289 4.63 -25.16 0.20
CA PRO A 289 3.98 -25.86 -0.90
C PRO A 289 2.68 -26.42 -0.36
N ALA A 290 1.56 -26.05 -0.97
CA ALA A 290 0.24 -26.46 -0.53
C ALA A 290 0.19 -27.99 -0.40
N HIS A 291 0.32 -28.48 0.84
CA HIS A 291 0.05 -29.87 1.17
C HIS A 291 -1.46 -30.07 1.03
N GLN A 292 -1.91 -30.33 -0.19
CA GLN A 292 -3.22 -30.86 -0.45
C GLN A 292 -3.27 -32.25 0.18
N PHE A 293 -3.75 -32.33 1.41
CA PHE A 293 -4.10 -33.61 2.03
C PHE A 293 -5.38 -34.10 1.37
N PHE A 294 -5.22 -34.88 0.30
CA PHE A 294 -6.29 -35.71 -0.25
C PHE A 294 -6.44 -36.92 0.68
N PHE A 295 -7.54 -37.00 1.43
CA PHE A 295 -7.87 -38.19 2.22
C PHE A 295 -8.34 -39.30 1.27
N ASP A 296 -7.38 -40.08 0.75
CA ASP A 296 -7.66 -41.29 0.00
C ASP A 296 -7.95 -42.45 0.98
N LEU A 297 -9.23 -42.72 1.22
CA LEU A 297 -9.68 -43.94 1.93
C LEU A 297 -9.73 -45.12 0.97
N SER A 298 -8.60 -45.47 0.35
CA SER A 298 -8.50 -46.71 -0.40
C SER A 298 -7.08 -47.30 -0.40
N ARG A 299 -6.75 -48.00 0.69
CA ARG A 299 -6.23 -49.39 0.64
C ARG A 299 -5.81 -49.87 2.02
N ASN A 300 -6.26 -51.07 2.37
CA ASN A 300 -5.29 -52.04 2.84
C ASN A 300 -5.59 -53.42 2.26
N GLN A 301 -4.54 -54.01 1.70
CA GLN A 301 -4.47 -55.38 1.23
C GLN A 301 -4.29 -56.32 2.42
N GLY A 302 -4.83 -57.54 2.29
CA GLY A 302 -4.17 -58.74 2.76
C GLY A 302 -4.69 -59.38 4.05
N GLY A 303 -5.15 -60.63 3.92
CA GLY A 303 -4.82 -61.66 4.90
C GLY A 303 -5.95 -62.18 5.82
N ALA A 304 -6.59 -63.27 5.37
CA ALA A 304 -6.97 -64.46 6.15
C ALA A 304 -7.69 -64.35 7.51
N SER A 305 -8.90 -64.93 7.51
CA SER A 305 -9.43 -65.90 8.48
C SER A 305 -10.16 -65.44 9.77
N ARG A 306 -11.30 -66.13 9.98
CA ARG A 306 -12.07 -66.34 11.22
C ARG A 306 -13.06 -65.25 11.70
N GLY A 307 -14.31 -65.41 11.26
CA GLY A 307 -15.36 -65.96 12.13
C GLY A 307 -16.32 -65.00 12.86
N ARG A 308 -17.61 -65.43 12.87
CA ARG A 308 -18.81 -64.93 13.59
C ARG A 308 -19.39 -63.61 13.08
N GLY A 309 -20.60 -63.52 12.51
CA GLY A 309 -21.76 -64.40 12.49
C GLY A 309 -22.93 -63.86 13.32
N ARG A 310 -23.91 -63.21 12.66
CA ARG A 310 -25.38 -63.23 12.94
C ARG A 310 -26.06 -62.25 11.95
N LYS A 311 -26.73 -62.69 10.85
CA LYS A 311 -28.13 -63.20 10.72
C LYS A 311 -29.15 -62.28 11.43
N ARG A 312 -30.14 -61.67 10.77
CA ARG A 312 -31.34 -62.20 10.06
C ARG A 312 -32.05 -61.00 9.36
N LEU A 313 -32.97 -61.05 8.39
CA LEU A 313 -33.62 -61.98 7.42
C LEU A 313 -34.37 -61.02 6.44
N SER A 314 -34.30 -61.22 5.12
CA SER A 314 -35.34 -61.78 4.22
C SER A 314 -36.73 -61.14 4.30
N ASP A 315 -37.17 -60.49 3.21
CA ASP A 315 -38.23 -60.94 2.28
C ASP A 315 -38.38 -59.86 1.18
N GLY A 316 -38.46 -60.13 -0.13
CA GLY A 316 -38.71 -61.38 -0.85
C GLY A 316 -40.02 -61.27 -1.65
N ASP A 317 -39.99 -60.69 -2.85
CA ASP A 317 -40.81 -61.04 -4.03
C ASP A 317 -40.53 -60.01 -5.14
N GLY A 318 -40.43 -60.30 -6.44
CA GLY A 318 -40.65 -61.49 -7.25
C GLY A 318 -40.27 -61.14 -8.70
N ARG A 319 -39.90 -62.16 -9.49
CA ARG A 319 -39.29 -62.11 -10.83
C ARG A 319 -40.28 -61.68 -11.94
N SER A 320 -39.82 -61.02 -13.02
CA SER A 320 -39.72 -61.60 -14.38
C SER A 320 -39.46 -60.58 -15.52
N ARG A 321 -38.53 -60.99 -16.40
CA ARG A 321 -38.31 -60.79 -17.85
C ARG A 321 -39.13 -59.80 -18.73
N ASP A 322 -38.34 -59.22 -19.65
CA ASP A 322 -38.55 -59.05 -21.11
C ASP A 322 -39.04 -57.70 -21.72
N GLN A 323 -38.21 -57.24 -22.68
CA GLN A 323 -38.50 -56.67 -24.01
C GLN A 323 -38.95 -55.20 -24.22
N GLN A 324 -38.06 -54.49 -24.94
CA GLN A 324 -38.24 -53.70 -26.18
C GLN A 324 -39.13 -52.42 -26.26
N HIS A 325 -38.53 -51.46 -26.98
CA HIS A 325 -39.08 -50.39 -27.82
C HIS A 325 -39.69 -49.11 -27.20
N GLY A 326 -38.99 -47.99 -27.43
CA GLY A 326 -39.40 -46.90 -28.34
C GLY A 326 -40.59 -46.00 -27.95
N GLY A 327 -40.34 -44.68 -27.95
CA GLY A 327 -41.38 -43.69 -28.29
C GLY A 327 -41.66 -42.58 -27.27
N ASP A 328 -41.37 -41.35 -27.72
CA ASP A 328 -42.07 -40.07 -27.50
C ASP A 328 -42.25 -39.40 -26.12
N ARG A 329 -41.58 -38.22 -26.07
CA ARG A 329 -41.97 -36.89 -25.59
C ARG A 329 -43.32 -36.76 -24.87
N HIS A 330 -43.27 -36.30 -23.61
CA HIS A 330 -44.23 -35.32 -23.07
C HIS A 330 -43.53 -34.34 -22.11
N HIS A 331 -43.75 -33.05 -22.37
CA HIS A 331 -43.36 -31.91 -21.53
C HIS A 331 -44.30 -31.82 -20.32
N GLU A 332 -43.75 -31.75 -19.10
CA GLU A 332 -44.50 -31.34 -17.91
C GLU A 332 -43.81 -30.16 -17.19
N HIS A 333 -44.60 -29.12 -16.93
CA HIS A 333 -44.21 -27.86 -16.31
C HIS A 333 -43.81 -28.04 -14.83
N LYS A 334 -42.55 -27.72 -14.48
CA LYS A 334 -42.14 -27.59 -13.07
C LYS A 334 -42.67 -26.28 -12.48
N GLN A 335 -43.55 -26.38 -11.49
CA GLN A 335 -43.95 -25.26 -10.63
C GLN A 335 -42.76 -24.77 -9.77
N PRO A 336 -42.66 -23.46 -9.47
CA PRO A 336 -41.61 -22.93 -8.61
C PRO A 336 -41.83 -23.33 -7.14
N ARG A 337 -40.80 -23.90 -6.51
CA ARG A 337 -40.79 -24.26 -5.09
C ARG A 337 -40.83 -22.99 -4.21
N ARG A 338 -41.77 -22.94 -3.27
CA ARG A 338 -41.85 -21.89 -2.24
C ARG A 338 -40.68 -22.01 -1.25
N HIS A 339 -40.17 -20.87 -0.80
CA HIS A 339 -39.11 -20.80 0.21
C HIS A 339 -39.60 -21.38 1.56
N PRO A 340 -38.75 -22.13 2.30
CA PRO A 340 -39.13 -22.66 3.61
C PRO A 340 -39.38 -21.52 4.59
N GLN A 341 -40.53 -21.53 5.26
CA GLN A 341 -40.80 -20.60 6.35
C GLN A 341 -40.13 -21.09 7.65
N PRO A 342 -39.51 -20.18 8.42
CA PRO A 342 -38.89 -20.53 9.69
C PRO A 342 -39.95 -20.91 10.72
N THR A 343 -39.75 -22.06 11.38
CA THR A 343 -40.57 -22.55 12.47
C THR A 343 -40.14 -21.88 13.78
N GLY A 344 -40.85 -20.82 14.17
CA GLY A 344 -40.79 -20.23 15.53
C GLY A 344 -40.21 -18.81 15.63
N PRO A 345 -40.40 -18.14 16.78
CA PRO A 345 -40.03 -16.75 17.00
C PRO A 345 -38.50 -16.58 17.11
N CYS A 346 -37.84 -16.48 15.96
CA CYS A 346 -36.42 -16.13 15.86
C CYS A 346 -36.25 -14.62 16.07
N TRP A 347 -35.67 -14.23 17.21
CA TRP A 347 -35.44 -12.83 17.60
C TRP A 347 -34.58 -12.03 16.61
N PHE A 348 -33.69 -12.69 15.85
CA PHE A 348 -32.83 -12.06 14.84
C PHE A 348 -33.45 -12.04 13.42
N CYS A 349 -34.51 -12.82 13.20
CA CYS A 349 -35.11 -12.97 11.89
C CYS A 349 -36.18 -11.87 11.69
N LEU A 350 -35.79 -10.74 11.10
CA LEU A 350 -36.69 -9.61 10.78
C LEU A 350 -37.87 -9.97 9.85
N ALA A 351 -37.83 -11.18 9.28
CA ALA A 351 -38.89 -11.78 8.46
C ALA A 351 -39.96 -12.54 9.26
N SER A 352 -39.78 -12.73 10.58
CA SER A 352 -40.80 -13.36 11.43
C SER A 352 -41.96 -12.40 11.68
N PRO A 353 -43.22 -12.80 11.41
CA PRO A 353 -44.39 -11.97 11.68
C PRO A 353 -44.72 -11.80 13.18
N GLN A 354 -43.99 -12.49 14.06
CA GLN A 354 -44.23 -12.53 15.51
C GLN A 354 -43.27 -11.66 16.33
N VAL A 355 -42.37 -10.90 15.71
CA VAL A 355 -41.43 -10.01 16.43
C VAL A 355 -41.93 -8.56 16.37
N GLU A 356 -42.14 -7.94 17.53
CA GLU A 356 -42.48 -6.52 17.66
C GLU A 356 -41.33 -5.64 17.17
N LYS A 357 -41.63 -4.76 16.21
CA LYS A 357 -40.67 -3.82 15.61
C LYS A 357 -40.83 -2.45 16.26
N HIS A 358 -40.18 -2.22 17.40
CA HIS A 358 -40.15 -0.89 18.01
C HIS A 358 -39.08 -0.03 17.33
N LEU A 359 -39.52 1.01 16.61
CA LEU A 359 -38.67 2.00 15.95
C LEU A 359 -38.37 3.14 16.94
N VAL A 360 -37.12 3.30 17.36
CA VAL A 360 -36.72 4.44 18.20
C VAL A 360 -36.54 5.66 17.31
N VAL A 361 -37.53 6.55 17.29
CA VAL A 361 -37.49 7.85 16.58
C VAL A 361 -37.30 8.98 17.58
N SER A 362 -36.11 9.06 18.18
CA SER A 362 -35.41 10.28 18.60
C SER A 362 -34.37 9.96 19.66
N ILE A 363 -33.19 10.55 19.50
CA ILE A 363 -32.20 10.69 20.58
C ILE A 363 -32.16 12.19 20.85
N GLY A 364 -32.68 12.60 22.01
CA GLY A 364 -32.91 13.99 22.37
C GLY A 364 -31.66 14.87 22.33
N THR A 365 -31.87 16.13 21.97
CA THR A 365 -30.90 17.22 21.95
C THR A 365 -30.79 17.87 23.34
N HIS A 366 -29.60 17.78 23.97
CA HIS A 366 -28.93 18.74 24.89
C HIS A 366 -28.27 18.13 26.14
N VAL A 367 -27.07 18.65 26.41
CA VAL A 367 -26.16 18.43 27.55
C VAL A 367 -26.25 19.61 28.54
N ARG A 368 -26.17 19.35 29.86
CA ARG A 368 -25.63 20.16 31.00
C ARG A 368 -26.32 19.66 32.30
N SER A 369 -25.78 19.72 33.52
CA SER A 369 -24.51 20.10 34.15
C SER A 369 -24.58 19.61 35.62
N HIS A 370 -23.43 19.39 36.26
CA HIS A 370 -23.14 19.26 37.70
C HIS A 370 -24.29 19.35 38.73
N ARG A 371 -24.33 18.37 39.64
CA ARG A 371 -23.69 18.51 40.97
C ARG A 371 -23.28 17.16 41.53
#